data_AF-A0A5E6NST3-F1
#
_entry.id   AF-A0A5E6NST3-F1
#
_cell.length_a   1.000
_cell.length_b   1.000
_cell.length_c   1.000
_cell.angle_alpha   90.00
_cell.angle_beta   90.00
_cell.angle_gamma   90.00
#
_symmetry.space_group_name_H-M   'P 1'
#
loop_
_entity.id
_entity.type
_entity.pdbx_description
1 polymer ?
#
loop_
_entity_poly.entity_id
_entity_poly.type
_entity_poly.pdbx_seq_one_letter_code
_entity_poly.pdbx_strand_id
1 'polypeptide(L)'
;MMIKYQNKKFKNDLKGFKNLTKWLKPIKEDKVFCMEATGIYGVMLAKYLHQLDQRFIVANPIKTNAFAKMEMVRNKTDKADAQSIARYCMHIIEETFA
;
A
#
# COMPACT_ATOMS: atom_id res chain seq x y z
N MET A 1 -20.64 4.92 -0.24
CA MET A 1 -20.08 4.02 -1.28
C MET A 1 -19.21 2.98 -0.58
N MET A 2 -19.51 1.68 -0.67
CA MET A 2 -18.69 0.65 0.01
C MET A 2 -17.37 0.43 -0.75
N ILE A 3 -16.24 0.62 -0.08
CA ILE A 3 -14.92 0.28 -0.63
C ILE A 3 -14.82 -1.24 -0.77
N LYS A 4 -14.58 -1.74 -1.98
CA LYS A 4 -14.40 -3.17 -2.25
C LYS A 4 -12.91 -3.51 -2.27
N TYR A 5 -12.45 -4.28 -1.29
CA TYR A 5 -11.04 -4.67 -1.20
C TYR A 5 -10.71 -5.91 -2.03
N GLN A 6 -9.71 -5.80 -2.90
CA GLN A 6 -9.02 -6.94 -3.49
C GLN A 6 -7.70 -7.17 -2.75
N ASN A 7 -7.42 -8.41 -2.36
CA ASN A 7 -6.23 -8.75 -1.57
C ASN A 7 -5.49 -9.89 -2.27
N LYS A 8 -4.17 -9.75 -2.44
CA LYS A 8 -3.32 -10.77 -3.05
C LYS A 8 -1.92 -10.72 -2.44
N LYS A 9 -1.35 -11.90 -2.16
CA LYS A 9 0.00 -12.03 -1.63
C LYS A 9 1.00 -12.25 -2.75
N PHE A 10 2.16 -11.61 -2.65
CA PHE A 10 3.29 -11.76 -3.56
C PHE A 10 4.56 -12.02 -2.75
N LYS A 11 5.53 -12.71 -3.34
CA LYS A 11 6.86 -12.85 -2.73
C LYS A 11 7.56 -11.49 -2.74
N ASN A 12 8.40 -11.23 -1.73
CA ASN A 12 9.22 -10.02 -1.68
C ASN A 12 10.52 -10.21 -2.49
N ASP A 13 10.36 -10.51 -3.77
CA ASP A 13 11.45 -10.70 -4.73
C ASP A 13 11.04 -10.14 -6.10
N LEU A 14 12.00 -10.06 -7.03
CA LEU A 14 11.74 -9.51 -8.37
C LEU A 14 10.64 -10.27 -9.13
N LYS A 15 10.49 -11.58 -8.91
CA LYS A 15 9.44 -12.38 -9.54
C LYS A 15 8.07 -12.01 -8.97
N GLY A 16 7.98 -11.82 -7.66
CA GLY A 16 6.79 -11.32 -6.98
C GLY A 16 6.40 -9.92 -7.42
N PHE A 17 7.37 -9.02 -7.61
CA PHE A 17 7.12 -7.66 -8.09
C PHE A 17 6.58 -7.64 -9.54
N LYS A 18 7.15 -8.47 -10.42
CA LYS A 18 6.61 -8.66 -11.78
C LYS A 18 5.18 -9.24 -11.77
N ASN A 19 4.88 -10.14 -10.83
CA ASN A 19 3.54 -10.68 -10.67
C ASN A 19 2.56 -9.63 -10.13
N LEU A 20 3.00 -8.75 -9.23
CA LEU A 20 2.22 -7.62 -8.72
C LEU A 20 1.83 -6.67 -9.86
N THR A 21 2.80 -6.23 -10.66
CA THR A 21 2.52 -5.31 -11.78
C THR A 21 1.66 -5.95 -12.87
N LYS A 22 1.86 -7.24 -13.16
CA LYS A 22 0.97 -7.99 -14.05
C LYS A 22 -0.46 -8.05 -13.52
N TRP A 23 -0.65 -8.24 -12.21
CA TRP A 23 -1.97 -8.29 -11.58
C TRP A 23 -2.69 -6.94 -11.63
N LEU A 24 -1.94 -5.83 -11.53
CA LEU A 24 -2.48 -4.47 -11.59
C LEU A 24 -2.65 -3.92 -13.02
N LYS A 25 -2.16 -4.62 -14.05
CA LYS A 25 -2.25 -4.21 -15.47
C LYS A 25 -3.67 -3.88 -15.97
N PRO A 26 -4.74 -4.58 -15.51
CA PRO A 26 -6.11 -4.23 -15.88
C PRO A 26 -6.62 -2.90 -15.30
N ILE A 27 -6.01 -2.42 -14.20
CA ILE A 27 -6.38 -1.15 -13.54
C ILE A 27 -5.74 -0.01 -14.33
N LYS A 28 -6.58 0.76 -15.04
CA LYS A 28 -6.17 1.85 -15.93
C LYS A 28 -6.19 3.21 -15.23
N GLU A 29 -6.90 3.28 -14.12
CA GLU A 29 -6.96 4.44 -13.25
C GLU A 29 -5.58 4.76 -12.69
N ASP A 30 -5.39 6.04 -12.40
CA ASP A 30 -4.22 6.51 -11.70
C ASP A 30 -4.14 5.85 -10.31
N LYS A 31 -2.96 5.36 -9.97
CA LYS A 31 -2.74 4.53 -8.78
C LYS A 31 -1.53 5.01 -8.00
N VAL A 32 -1.67 5.01 -6.69
CA VAL A 32 -0.60 5.27 -5.74
C VAL A 32 -0.37 4.02 -4.91
N PHE A 33 0.88 3.58 -4.85
CA PHE A 33 1.28 2.49 -3.98
C PHE A 33 1.54 3.02 -2.58
N CYS A 34 1.09 2.30 -1.56
CA CYS A 34 1.34 2.68 -0.17
C CYS A 34 2.04 1.54 0.56
N MET A 35 3.11 1.84 1.27
CA MET A 35 3.81 0.86 2.10
C MET A 35 4.23 1.51 3.43
N GLU A 36 4.19 0.74 4.49
CA GLU A 36 4.72 1.17 5.79
C GLU A 36 6.25 1.05 5.81
N ALA A 37 6.94 2.00 6.44
CA ALA A 37 8.40 2.01 6.56
C ALA A 37 8.92 0.98 7.60
N THR A 38 8.67 -0.31 7.38
CA THR A 38 9.11 -1.42 8.24
C THR A 38 10.47 -1.96 7.81
N GLY A 39 11.51 -1.15 8.02
CA GLY A 39 12.89 -1.53 7.74
C GLY A 39 13.17 -1.81 6.26
N ILE A 40 14.09 -2.75 5.99
CA ILE A 40 14.62 -2.97 4.63
C ILE A 40 13.63 -3.64 3.66
N TYR A 41 12.57 -4.26 4.18
CA TYR A 41 11.66 -5.09 3.39
C TYR A 41 10.95 -4.31 2.26
N GLY A 42 10.63 -3.04 2.47
CA GLY A 42 9.98 -2.19 1.47
C GLY A 42 10.94 -1.58 0.43
N VAL A 43 12.24 -1.54 0.70
CA VAL A 43 13.22 -0.80 -0.11
C VAL A 43 13.31 -1.35 -1.54
N MET A 44 13.34 -2.68 -1.69
CA MET A 44 13.45 -3.30 -3.01
C MET A 44 12.18 -3.08 -3.85
N LEU A 45 11.00 -3.11 -3.22
CA LEU A 45 9.75 -2.80 -3.90
C LEU A 45 9.69 -1.32 -4.30
N ALA A 46 10.08 -0.40 -3.42
CA ALA A 46 10.12 1.03 -3.71
C ALA A 46 11.06 1.34 -4.89
N LYS A 47 12.27 0.75 -4.91
CA LYS A 47 13.20 0.89 -6.04
C LYS A 47 12.59 0.37 -7.34
N TYR A 48 11.95 -0.80 -7.32
CA TYR A 48 11.30 -1.38 -8.49
C TYR A 48 10.15 -0.50 -9.00
N LEU A 49 9.31 0.03 -8.11
CA LEU A 49 8.21 0.93 -8.47
C LEU A 49 8.73 2.25 -9.05
N HIS A 50 9.81 2.80 -8.48
CA HIS A 50 10.47 4.00 -9.01
C HIS A 50 11.01 3.79 -10.43
N GLN A 51 11.63 2.63 -10.71
CA GLN A 51 12.10 2.27 -12.06
C GLN A 51 10.97 2.14 -13.09
N LEU A 52 9.74 1.93 -12.65
CA LEU A 52 8.54 1.85 -13.48
C LEU A 52 7.72 3.14 -13.51
N ASP A 53 8.30 4.24 -13.00
CA ASP A 53 7.67 5.56 -12.90
C ASP A 53 6.29 5.50 -12.20
N GLN A 54 6.17 4.62 -11.19
CA GLN A 54 4.96 4.51 -10.39
C GLN A 54 5.04 5.41 -9.16
N ARG A 55 3.94 6.10 -8.84
CA ARG A 55 3.84 6.91 -7.61
C ARG A 55 3.68 6.02 -6.39
N PHE A 56 4.43 6.30 -5.33
CA PHE A 56 4.31 5.58 -4.08
C PHE A 56 4.56 6.45 -2.86
N ILE A 57 4.01 6.02 -1.72
CA ILE A 57 4.15 6.63 -0.41
C ILE A 57 4.78 5.60 0.53
N VAL A 58 5.85 6.03 1.21
CA VAL A 58 6.44 5.29 2.33
C VAL A 58 5.94 5.94 3.62
N ALA A 59 4.92 5.33 4.21
CA ALA A 59 4.23 5.85 5.38
C ALA A 59 4.99 5.56 6.67
N ASN A 60 4.99 6.53 7.59
CA ASN A 60 5.59 6.36 8.92
C ASN A 60 4.77 5.33 9.74
N PRO A 61 5.39 4.26 10.27
CA PRO A 61 4.72 3.24 11.09
C PRO A 61 3.92 3.78 12.28
N ILE A 62 4.37 4.89 12.87
CA ILE A 62 3.65 5.55 13.97
C ILE A 62 2.30 6.09 13.48
N LYS A 63 2.27 6.70 12.30
CA LYS A 63 1.05 7.29 11.72
C LYS A 63 0.06 6.21 11.28
N THR A 64 0.53 5.18 10.58
CA THR A 64 -0.30 4.04 10.15
C THR A 64 -0.84 3.27 11.36
N ASN A 65 -0.05 3.08 12.43
CA ASN A 65 -0.51 2.46 13.66
C ASN A 65 -1.59 3.27 14.39
N ALA A 66 -1.39 4.59 14.50
CA ALA A 66 -2.39 5.49 15.08
C ALA A 66 -3.69 5.46 14.27
N PHE A 67 -3.60 5.47 12.94
CA PHE A 67 -4.76 5.36 12.06
C PHE A 67 -5.52 4.04 12.25
N ALA A 68 -4.83 2.91 12.26
CA ALA A 68 -5.46 1.60 12.50
C ALA A 68 -6.19 1.53 13.86
N LYS A 69 -5.66 2.19 14.90
CA LYS A 69 -6.32 2.30 16.21
C LYS A 69 -7.59 3.16 16.13
N MET A 70 -7.55 4.29 15.43
CA MET A 70 -8.73 5.13 15.21
C MET A 70 -9.84 4.37 14.47
N GLU A 71 -9.47 3.49 13.54
CA GLU A 71 -10.40 2.61 12.82
C GLU A 71 -10.90 1.41 13.63
N MET A 72 -10.48 1.28 14.90
CA MET A 72 -10.82 0.15 15.77
C MET A 72 -10.47 -1.22 15.16
N VAL A 73 -9.39 -1.31 14.38
CA VAL A 73 -8.91 -2.58 13.83
C VAL A 73 -8.39 -3.46 14.98
N ARG A 74 -9.17 -4.47 15.38
CA ARG A 74 -8.83 -5.37 16.50
C ARG A 74 -7.95 -6.56 16.09
N ASN A 75 -8.10 -7.03 14.84
CA ASN A 75 -7.39 -8.22 14.35
C ASN A 75 -6.18 -7.81 13.51
N LYS A 76 -4.99 -8.12 14.02
CA LYS A 76 -3.72 -7.88 13.32
C LYS A 76 -3.45 -9.02 12.35
N THR A 77 -3.79 -8.79 11.09
CA THR A 77 -3.53 -9.74 9.99
C THR A 77 -2.94 -8.95 8.83
N ASP A 78 -2.08 -9.58 8.02
CA ASP A 78 -1.51 -8.91 6.82
C ASP A 78 -2.59 -8.27 5.94
N LYS A 79 -3.78 -8.91 5.88
CA LYS A 79 -4.93 -8.42 5.11
C LYS A 79 -5.53 -7.15 5.74
N ALA A 80 -5.75 -7.15 7.05
CA ALA A 80 -6.30 -5.99 7.76
C ALA A 80 -5.31 -4.80 7.74
N ASP A 81 -4.03 -5.08 7.95
CA ASP A 81 -2.97 -4.06 7.93
C ASP A 81 -2.86 -3.44 6.53
N ALA A 82 -2.82 -4.24 5.46
CA ALA A 82 -2.78 -3.72 4.08
C ALA A 82 -4.00 -2.84 3.74
N GLN A 83 -5.19 -3.19 4.25
CA GLN A 83 -6.39 -2.40 4.03
C GLN A 83 -6.39 -1.09 4.82
N SER A 84 -5.91 -1.10 6.07
CA SER A 84 -5.80 0.10 6.88
C SER A 84 -4.75 1.06 6.30
N ILE A 85 -3.60 0.54 5.86
CA ILE A 85 -2.58 1.33 5.15
C ILE A 85 -3.15 1.94 3.86
N ALA A 86 -3.94 1.20 3.08
CA ALA A 86 -4.58 1.73 1.87
C ALA A 86 -5.56 2.87 2.19
N ARG A 87 -6.36 2.75 3.25
CA ARG A 87 -7.27 3.82 3.70
C ARG A 87 -6.52 5.04 4.24
N TYR A 88 -5.48 4.83 5.04
CA TYR A 88 -4.59 5.90 5.49
C TYR A 88 -4.03 6.68 4.29
N CYS A 89 -3.58 5.96 3.26
CA CYS A 89 -3.05 6.60 2.06
C CYS A 89 -4.10 7.35 1.25
N MET A 90 -5.34 6.87 1.17
CA MET A 90 -6.43 7.64 0.56
C MET A 90 -6.66 8.96 1.30
N HIS A 91 -6.71 8.92 2.63
CA HIS A 91 -6.95 10.10 3.46
C HIS A 91 -5.87 11.17 3.28
N ILE A 92 -4.58 10.79 3.30
CA ILE A 92 -3.50 11.77 3.11
C ILE A 92 -3.42 12.30 1.68
N ILE A 93 -3.81 11.51 0.67
CA ILE A 93 -3.84 11.98 -0.73
C ILE A 93 -4.96 13.00 -0.89
N GLU A 94 -6.15 12.72 -0.34
CA GLU A 94 -7.25 13.68 -0.32
C GLU A 94 -6.84 14.98 0.38
N GLU A 95 -6.16 14.92 1.52
CA GLU A 95 -5.68 16.13 2.23
C GLU A 95 -4.57 16.89 1.49
N THR A 96 -3.69 16.20 0.76
CA THR A 96 -2.54 16.84 0.11
C THR A 96 -2.89 17.47 -1.24
N PHE A 97 -3.96 16.99 -1.89
CA PHE A 97 -4.41 17.44 -3.20
C PHE A 97 -5.81 18.08 -3.19
N ALA A 98 -6.39 18.32 -2.01
CA ALA A 98 -7.53 19.22 -1.81
C ALA A 98 -7.07 20.69 -1.74
#